data_AF-A0A849ZF27-F1
#
_entry.id   AF-A0A849ZF27-F1
#
_cell.length_a   1.000
_cell.length_b   1.000
_cell.length_c   1.000
_cell.angle_alpha   90.00
_cell.angle_beta   90.00
_cell.angle_gamma   90.00
#
_symmetry.space_group_name_H-M   'P 1'
#
loop_
_entity.id
_entity.type
_entity.pdbx_description
1 polymer ?
#
loop_
_entity_poly.entity_id
_entity_poly.type
_entity_poly.pdbx_seq_one_letter_code
_entity_poly.pdbx_strand_id
1 'polypeptide(L)'
;MSVPRLLQYQGYLTDGGGVPLPGPVALTFRLYADAFAATPVWTETQSGVALIDGVASVILGALTPLNPGLFSGVPLYLGVSVNGAAELAPRTPLVSVPYAIRAGFAERLDTLTTGETLRLGQPSSGSPGRLEVYDRDGQVASRVTYNADDAGFIAIQNPDGDHDALTLNTVGGSDGGGGSLQINNDDGGRVVYISENTLDGGVVRTYNRFGTQMAAIGSDANHNGYLSIANSGNIERVAAYIDPFGFGRIYINGSSIADVAEVLPLTSREGVEPGVVVVMDPESPGSLRLSQRPYDRLVAGVIAGAGDSAPALVLGQRSDGSTDLPLSLAGVVEVWADAEANGAITPGDLLTTSGRPGHAMRATDPERTLGTVLGKAMESLESGQALIRMLVTLQ
;
A
#
# COMPACT_ATOMS: atom_id res chain seq x y z
N MET A 1 -31.62 -28.50 -7.47
CA MET A 1 -32.48 -29.65 -7.82
C MET A 1 -31.81 -30.91 -7.33
N SER A 2 -32.47 -31.74 -6.53
CA SER A 2 -31.90 -33.03 -6.11
C SER A 2 -31.99 -34.03 -7.26
N VAL A 3 -30.90 -34.72 -7.56
CA VAL A 3 -30.90 -35.83 -8.52
C VAL A 3 -31.75 -36.96 -7.91
N PRO A 4 -32.77 -37.50 -8.63
CA PRO A 4 -33.56 -38.62 -8.16
C PRO A 4 -32.67 -39.82 -7.81
N ARG A 5 -32.84 -40.38 -6.61
CA ARG A 5 -32.05 -41.50 -6.09
C ARG A 5 -32.67 -42.84 -6.49
N LEU A 6 -32.86 -43.02 -7.78
CA LEU A 6 -33.60 -44.14 -8.37
C LEU A 6 -32.70 -44.87 -9.36
N LEU A 7 -32.79 -46.20 -9.40
CA LEU A 7 -32.03 -47.02 -10.34
C LEU A 7 -32.99 -47.79 -11.26
N GLN A 8 -32.83 -47.61 -12.58
CA GLN A 8 -33.58 -48.40 -13.55
C GLN A 8 -32.98 -49.80 -13.65
N TYR A 9 -33.81 -50.83 -13.53
CA TYR A 9 -33.44 -52.22 -13.79
C TYR A 9 -34.35 -52.83 -14.86
N GLN A 10 -33.75 -53.59 -15.77
CA GLN A 10 -34.46 -54.40 -16.74
C GLN A 10 -33.86 -55.81 -16.78
N GLY A 11 -34.72 -56.83 -16.80
CA GLY A 11 -34.29 -58.23 -16.84
C GLY A 11 -35.25 -59.08 -17.66
N TYR A 12 -34.73 -60.11 -18.31
CA TYR A 12 -35.52 -61.11 -19.04
C TYR A 12 -35.60 -62.39 -18.20
N LEU A 13 -36.82 -62.79 -17.85
CA LEU A 13 -37.08 -63.89 -16.93
C LEU A 13 -37.68 -65.07 -17.68
N THR A 14 -37.08 -66.24 -17.51
CA THR A 14 -37.52 -67.50 -18.10
C THR A 14 -37.68 -68.57 -17.03
N ASP A 15 -38.45 -69.62 -17.34
CA ASP A 15 -38.43 -70.85 -16.56
C ASP A 15 -37.15 -71.66 -16.84
N GLY A 16 -37.00 -72.81 -16.17
CA GLY A 16 -35.84 -73.70 -16.37
C GLY A 16 -35.75 -74.32 -17.77
N GLY A 17 -36.79 -74.19 -18.60
CA GLY A 17 -36.83 -74.60 -20.00
C GLY A 17 -36.53 -73.46 -20.99
N GLY A 18 -36.27 -72.25 -20.51
CA GLY A 18 -36.01 -71.07 -21.35
C GLY A 18 -37.28 -70.41 -21.91
N VAL A 19 -38.47 -70.81 -21.44
CA VAL A 19 -39.73 -70.19 -21.84
C VAL A 19 -39.95 -68.92 -21.00
N PRO A 20 -40.35 -67.78 -21.59
CA PRO A 20 -40.63 -66.56 -20.84
C PRO A 20 -41.60 -66.81 -19.68
N LEU A 21 -41.28 -66.32 -18.49
CA LEU A 21 -42.20 -66.44 -17.36
C LEU A 21 -43.46 -65.62 -17.61
N PRO A 22 -44.66 -66.18 -17.32
CA PRO A 22 -45.88 -65.39 -17.32
C PRO A 22 -45.85 -64.41 -16.14
N GLY A 23 -46.23 -63.15 -16.39
CA GLY A 23 -46.43 -62.16 -15.35
C GLY A 23 -47.85 -62.20 -14.75
N PRO A 24 -48.09 -61.48 -13.64
CA PRO A 24 -47.13 -60.73 -12.85
C PRO A 24 -46.37 -61.61 -11.84
N VAL A 25 -45.17 -61.18 -11.44
CA VAL A 25 -44.32 -61.86 -10.44
C VAL A 25 -43.94 -60.91 -9.30
N ALA A 26 -43.58 -61.47 -8.14
CA ALA A 26 -42.91 -60.71 -7.08
C ALA A 26 -41.40 -60.77 -7.29
N LEU A 27 -40.73 -59.62 -7.39
CA LEU A 27 -39.28 -59.53 -7.51
C LEU A 27 -38.69 -58.96 -6.23
N THR A 28 -37.72 -59.67 -5.64
CA THR A 28 -36.92 -59.15 -4.53
C THR A 28 -35.52 -58.85 -5.02
N PHE A 29 -35.11 -57.60 -4.88
CA PHE A 29 -33.79 -57.07 -5.22
C PHE A 29 -32.94 -56.92 -3.98
N ARG A 30 -31.67 -57.27 -4.08
CA ARG A 30 -30.70 -57.15 -2.99
C ARG A 30 -29.39 -56.59 -3.50
N LEU A 31 -28.82 -55.63 -2.79
CA LEU A 31 -27.47 -55.15 -3.04
C LEU A 31 -26.51 -55.75 -2.02
N TYR A 32 -25.32 -56.11 -2.49
CA TYR A 32 -24.26 -56.70 -1.68
C TYR A 32 -22.95 -55.98 -1.91
N ALA A 33 -22.14 -55.86 -0.85
CA ALA A 33 -20.79 -55.30 -0.92
C ALA A 33 -19.77 -56.27 -1.55
N ASP A 34 -20.10 -57.54 -1.68
CA ASP A 34 -19.27 -58.58 -2.29
C ASP A 34 -20.14 -59.63 -3.01
N ALA A 35 -19.59 -60.28 -4.04
CA ALA A 35 -20.28 -61.27 -4.87
C ALA A 35 -20.82 -62.46 -4.05
N PHE A 36 -20.17 -62.81 -2.94
CA PHE A 36 -20.49 -63.95 -2.09
C PHE A 36 -20.98 -63.55 -0.69
N ALA A 37 -21.21 -62.25 -0.44
CA ALA A 37 -21.68 -61.78 0.86
C ALA A 37 -23.02 -62.45 1.25
N ALA A 38 -23.10 -62.91 2.49
CA ALA A 38 -24.30 -63.56 3.03
C ALA A 38 -25.42 -62.57 3.39
N THR A 39 -25.07 -61.31 3.68
CA THR A 39 -26.02 -60.29 4.12
C THR A 39 -26.08 -59.14 3.11
N PRO A 40 -27.28 -58.74 2.64
CA PRO A 40 -27.43 -57.60 1.76
C PRO A 40 -27.26 -56.28 2.52
N VAL A 41 -26.67 -55.28 1.87
CA VAL A 41 -26.58 -53.89 2.37
C VAL A 41 -27.84 -53.08 2.06
N TRP A 42 -28.68 -53.57 1.16
CA TRP A 42 -29.99 -53.02 0.83
C TRP A 42 -30.90 -54.09 0.25
N THR A 43 -32.21 -54.00 0.49
CA THR A 43 -33.21 -54.94 -0.03
C THR A 43 -34.50 -54.22 -0.36
N GLU A 44 -35.13 -54.55 -1.49
CA GLU A 44 -36.46 -54.07 -1.86
C GLU A 44 -37.24 -55.20 -2.51
N THR A 45 -38.52 -55.35 -2.14
CA THR A 45 -39.43 -56.28 -2.81
C THR A 45 -40.52 -55.50 -3.52
N GLN A 46 -40.67 -55.74 -4.81
CA GLN A 46 -41.77 -55.23 -5.62
C GLN A 46 -42.73 -56.37 -5.94
N SER A 47 -43.94 -56.31 -5.39
CA SER A 47 -45.00 -57.28 -5.66
C SER A 47 -45.77 -56.90 -6.91
N GLY A 48 -46.11 -57.88 -7.76
CA GLY A 48 -46.99 -57.66 -8.89
C GLY A 48 -46.33 -57.02 -10.11
N VAL A 49 -45.02 -57.23 -10.30
CA VAL A 49 -44.28 -56.75 -11.46
C VAL A 49 -44.81 -57.45 -12.71
N ALA A 50 -45.44 -56.69 -13.60
CA ALA A 50 -45.89 -57.21 -14.90
C ALA A 50 -44.69 -57.62 -15.76
N LEU A 51 -44.83 -58.77 -16.43
CA LEU A 51 -43.85 -59.24 -17.41
C LEU A 51 -44.46 -59.09 -18.81
N ILE A 52 -43.75 -58.43 -19.71
CA ILE A 52 -44.13 -58.32 -21.13
C ILE A 52 -43.17 -59.23 -21.90
N ASP A 53 -43.68 -60.35 -22.39
CA ASP A 53 -42.89 -61.41 -23.04
C ASP A 53 -41.67 -61.86 -22.20
N GLY A 54 -41.83 -61.91 -20.87
CA GLY A 54 -40.75 -62.26 -19.93
C GLY A 54 -39.86 -61.10 -19.50
N VAL A 55 -40.01 -59.90 -20.07
CA VAL A 55 -39.23 -58.71 -19.69
C VAL A 55 -39.87 -58.02 -18.48
N ALA A 56 -39.09 -57.86 -17.41
CA ALA A 56 -39.39 -56.99 -16.27
C ALA A 56 -38.68 -55.65 -16.46
N SER A 57 -39.37 -54.54 -16.17
CA SER A 57 -38.80 -53.19 -16.13
C SER A 57 -39.26 -52.53 -14.83
N VAL A 58 -38.32 -52.19 -13.95
CA VAL A 58 -38.62 -51.65 -12.62
C VAL A 58 -37.69 -50.50 -12.25
N ILE A 59 -38.16 -49.66 -11.34
CA ILE A 59 -37.39 -48.57 -10.74
C ILE A 59 -37.12 -48.94 -9.28
N LEU A 60 -35.85 -49.15 -8.95
CA LEU A 60 -35.39 -49.47 -7.60
C LEU A 60 -35.19 -48.19 -6.78
N GLY A 61 -35.46 -48.27 -5.47
CA GLY A 61 -35.33 -47.14 -4.54
C GLY A 61 -36.63 -46.37 -4.35
N ALA A 62 -37.68 -46.72 -5.10
CA ALA A 62 -39.00 -46.08 -5.00
C ALA A 62 -39.81 -46.59 -3.80
N LEU A 63 -39.64 -47.87 -3.40
CA LEU A 63 -40.34 -48.46 -2.24
C LEU A 63 -39.43 -48.47 -1.00
N THR A 64 -38.15 -48.81 -1.18
CA THR A 64 -37.14 -48.78 -0.12
C THR A 64 -36.03 -47.82 -0.53
N PRO A 65 -35.99 -46.58 0.00
CA PRO A 65 -35.05 -45.56 -0.43
C PRO A 65 -33.59 -46.04 -0.46
N LEU A 66 -32.90 -45.77 -1.57
CA LEU A 66 -31.47 -46.04 -1.71
C LEU A 66 -30.67 -44.96 -0.96
N ASN A 67 -29.75 -45.39 -0.10
CA ASN A 67 -28.75 -44.50 0.50
C ASN A 67 -27.65 -44.21 -0.53
N PRO A 68 -27.42 -42.94 -0.95
CA PRO A 68 -26.36 -42.61 -1.90
C PRO A 68 -24.97 -43.05 -1.46
N GLY A 69 -24.70 -43.13 -0.14
CA GLY A 69 -23.42 -43.59 0.39
C GLY A 69 -23.04 -45.02 0.00
N LEU A 70 -24.00 -45.83 -0.48
CA LEU A 70 -23.73 -47.14 -1.06
C LEU A 70 -22.91 -47.04 -2.35
N PHE A 71 -23.08 -45.96 -3.14
CA PHE A 71 -22.43 -45.76 -4.44
C PHE A 71 -21.13 -44.95 -4.30
N SER A 72 -20.31 -45.28 -3.31
CA SER A 72 -19.06 -44.57 -2.96
C SER A 72 -17.85 -44.97 -3.81
N GLY A 73 -18.04 -45.77 -4.86
CA GLY A 73 -16.97 -46.31 -5.70
C GLY A 73 -16.46 -47.70 -5.28
N VAL A 74 -16.97 -48.26 -4.18
CA VAL A 74 -16.76 -49.67 -3.80
C VAL A 74 -17.64 -50.58 -4.67
N PRO A 75 -17.17 -51.77 -5.09
CA PRO A 75 -17.98 -52.71 -5.85
C PRO A 75 -19.31 -53.06 -5.17
N LEU A 76 -20.38 -53.09 -5.95
CA LEU A 76 -21.71 -53.56 -5.53
C LEU A 76 -22.22 -54.62 -6.48
N TYR A 77 -22.95 -55.59 -5.92
CA TYR A 77 -23.53 -56.70 -6.67
C TYR A 77 -25.04 -56.75 -6.45
N LEU A 78 -25.81 -56.86 -7.53
CA LEU A 78 -27.26 -56.98 -7.53
C LEU A 78 -27.68 -58.45 -7.60
N GLY A 79 -28.37 -58.91 -6.56
CA GLY A 79 -29.09 -60.17 -6.51
C GLY A 79 -30.58 -59.96 -6.79
N VAL A 80 -31.20 -60.95 -7.45
CA VAL A 80 -32.62 -60.95 -7.79
C VAL A 80 -33.24 -62.29 -7.41
N SER A 81 -34.37 -62.28 -6.70
CA SER A 81 -35.19 -63.46 -6.41
C SER A 81 -36.58 -63.28 -7.02
N VAL A 82 -37.14 -64.35 -7.58
CA VAL A 82 -38.47 -64.34 -8.21
C VAL A 82 -39.44 -65.16 -7.35
N ASN A 83 -40.61 -64.60 -7.01
CA ASN A 83 -41.68 -65.24 -6.23
C ASN A 83 -41.20 -65.88 -4.91
N GLY A 84 -40.20 -65.28 -4.26
CA GLY A 84 -39.64 -65.78 -3.00
C GLY A 84 -38.76 -67.03 -3.13
N ALA A 85 -38.45 -67.47 -4.36
CA ALA A 85 -37.53 -68.58 -4.62
C ALA A 85 -36.06 -68.21 -4.27
N ALA A 86 -35.16 -69.18 -4.41
CA ALA A 86 -33.72 -68.96 -4.25
C ALA A 86 -33.24 -67.82 -5.16
N GLU A 87 -32.29 -67.02 -4.66
CA GLU A 87 -31.69 -65.92 -5.42
C GLU A 87 -30.98 -66.45 -6.67
N LEU A 88 -31.19 -65.78 -7.80
CA LEU A 88 -30.56 -66.14 -9.07
C LEU A 88 -29.05 -65.93 -8.98
N ALA A 89 -28.29 -66.92 -9.47
CA ALA A 89 -26.83 -66.90 -9.51
C ALA A 89 -26.31 -66.96 -10.96
N PRO A 90 -25.21 -66.26 -11.29
CA PRO A 90 -24.43 -65.36 -10.44
C PRO A 90 -25.11 -64.00 -10.24
N ARG A 91 -24.73 -63.27 -9.17
CA ARG A 91 -25.15 -61.88 -8.96
C ARG A 91 -24.53 -60.96 -10.01
N THR A 92 -25.25 -59.93 -10.41
CA THR A 92 -24.80 -59.00 -11.44
C THR A 92 -23.98 -57.87 -10.83
N PRO A 93 -22.72 -57.62 -11.23
CA PRO A 93 -21.98 -56.46 -10.76
C PRO A 93 -22.63 -55.17 -11.26
N LEU A 94 -22.75 -54.17 -10.39
CA LEU A 94 -23.14 -52.81 -10.77
C LEU A 94 -21.90 -52.07 -11.29
N VAL A 95 -21.96 -51.61 -12.53
CA VAL A 95 -20.87 -50.88 -13.20
C VAL A 95 -21.32 -49.47 -13.60
N SER A 96 -20.37 -48.56 -13.73
CA SER A 96 -20.64 -47.19 -14.17
C SER A 96 -21.06 -47.14 -15.64
N VAL A 97 -21.96 -46.21 -15.99
CA VAL A 97 -22.24 -45.84 -17.37
C VAL A 97 -21.22 -44.81 -17.89
N PRO A 98 -20.90 -44.74 -19.20
CA PRO A 98 -19.81 -43.89 -19.72
C PRO A 98 -19.88 -42.41 -19.31
N TYR A 99 -21.08 -41.81 -19.30
CA TYR A 99 -21.25 -40.43 -18.84
C TYR A 99 -21.11 -40.26 -17.32
N ALA A 100 -21.44 -41.30 -16.53
CA ALA A 100 -21.23 -41.29 -15.08
C ALA A 100 -19.73 -41.38 -14.71
N ILE A 101 -18.90 -42.03 -15.55
CA ILE A 101 -17.44 -42.03 -15.37
C ILE A 101 -16.90 -40.59 -15.47
N ARG A 102 -17.38 -39.79 -16.42
CA ARG A 102 -17.03 -38.35 -16.48
C ARG A 102 -17.55 -37.56 -15.29
N ALA A 103 -18.75 -37.86 -14.79
CA ALA A 103 -19.33 -37.19 -13.63
C ALA A 103 -18.50 -37.41 -12.35
N GLY A 104 -17.87 -38.58 -12.17
CA GLY A 104 -16.97 -38.83 -11.03
C GLY A 104 -15.74 -37.91 -10.97
N PHE A 105 -15.33 -37.29 -12.09
CA PHE A 105 -14.29 -36.25 -12.06
C PHE A 105 -14.81 -34.90 -11.54
N ALA A 106 -16.12 -34.62 -11.63
CA ALA A 106 -16.73 -33.36 -11.19
C ALA A 106 -16.97 -33.31 -9.67
N GLU A 107 -17.08 -34.45 -8.99
CA GLU A 107 -17.23 -34.52 -7.52
C GLU A 107 -15.97 -34.05 -6.75
N ARG A 108 -14.83 -33.87 -7.43
CA ARG A 108 -13.55 -33.47 -6.81
C ARG A 108 -13.47 -32.00 -6.37
N LEU A 109 -14.56 -31.22 -6.48
CA LEU A 109 -14.57 -29.82 -6.03
C LEU A 109 -14.77 -29.68 -4.50
N ASP A 110 -15.30 -30.71 -3.83
CA ASP A 110 -15.50 -30.72 -2.35
C ASP A 110 -14.25 -31.18 -1.57
N THR A 111 -13.21 -31.64 -2.28
CA THR A 111 -12.00 -32.22 -1.66
C THR A 111 -10.71 -31.61 -2.21
N LEU A 112 -10.67 -30.28 -2.42
CA LEU A 112 -9.40 -29.55 -2.35
C LEU A 112 -8.87 -29.71 -0.92
N THR A 113 -8.25 -30.86 -0.71
CA THR A 113 -7.64 -31.35 0.50
C THR A 113 -6.41 -30.49 0.70
N THR A 114 -6.38 -29.76 1.82
CA THR A 114 -5.19 -29.37 2.58
C THR A 114 -3.89 -29.41 1.77
N GLY A 115 -3.64 -28.33 1.02
CA GLY A 115 -2.46 -28.15 0.20
C GLY A 115 -2.65 -27.04 -0.83
N GLU A 116 -2.31 -25.81 -0.44
CA GLU A 116 -1.60 -24.82 -1.28
C GLU A 116 -2.30 -23.70 -2.07
N THR A 117 -3.62 -23.47 -2.17
CA THR A 117 -4.01 -22.21 -2.89
C THR A 117 -5.28 -21.47 -2.51
N LEU A 118 -6.42 -22.13 -2.21
CA LEU A 118 -7.68 -21.39 -2.11
C LEU A 118 -8.70 -22.06 -1.20
N ARG A 119 -9.12 -21.36 -0.13
CA ARG A 119 -10.32 -21.73 0.64
C ARG A 119 -11.46 -20.74 0.35
N LEU A 120 -12.66 -21.29 0.14
CA LEU A 120 -13.92 -20.54 0.04
C LEU A 120 -14.74 -20.89 1.28
N GLY A 121 -14.79 -20.01 2.26
CA GLY A 121 -15.66 -20.19 3.44
C GLY A 121 -17.09 -19.80 3.12
N GLN A 122 -18.05 -20.71 3.28
CA GLN A 122 -19.47 -20.36 3.21
C GLN A 122 -19.86 -19.55 4.45
N PRO A 123 -20.70 -18.51 4.32
CA PRO A 123 -21.20 -17.77 5.47
C PRO A 123 -22.04 -18.69 6.36
N SER A 124 -21.56 -18.98 7.57
CA SER A 124 -22.42 -19.49 8.65
C SER A 124 -23.25 -18.33 9.20
N SER A 125 -24.39 -18.61 9.83
CA SER A 125 -25.18 -17.59 10.51
C SER A 125 -24.32 -16.84 11.53
N GLY A 126 -23.87 -15.63 11.19
CA GLY A 126 -23.00 -14.78 12.02
C GLY A 126 -21.52 -14.70 11.62
N SER A 127 -21.08 -15.27 10.49
CA SER A 127 -19.72 -15.03 10.00
C SER A 127 -19.69 -14.73 8.50
N PRO A 128 -19.03 -13.64 8.07
CA PRO A 128 -18.93 -13.29 6.66
C PRO A 128 -18.12 -14.33 5.87
N GLY A 129 -18.37 -14.39 4.56
CA GLY A 129 -17.56 -15.21 3.65
C GLY A 129 -16.10 -14.74 3.59
N ARG A 130 -15.20 -15.66 3.26
CA ARG A 130 -13.76 -15.36 3.12
C ARG A 130 -13.11 -16.17 2.01
N LEU A 131 -12.21 -15.50 1.29
CA LEU A 131 -11.23 -16.06 0.36
C LEU A 131 -9.85 -15.99 1.01
N GLU A 132 -9.11 -17.09 1.06
CA GLU A 132 -7.75 -17.13 1.62
C GLU A 132 -6.79 -17.85 0.70
N VAL A 133 -5.61 -17.24 0.52
CA VAL A 133 -4.43 -17.88 -0.04
C VAL A 133 -3.49 -18.21 1.10
N TYR A 134 -2.96 -19.43 1.11
CA TYR A 134 -2.02 -19.90 2.13
C TYR A 134 -0.61 -20.00 1.55
N ASP A 135 0.40 -19.78 2.39
CA ASP A 135 1.79 -20.06 2.04
C ASP A 135 2.14 -21.55 2.19
N ARG A 136 3.43 -21.88 1.97
CA ARG A 136 3.96 -23.25 2.05
C ARG A 136 3.88 -23.87 3.45
N ASP A 137 3.81 -23.03 4.47
CA ASP A 137 3.81 -23.42 5.88
C ASP A 137 2.37 -23.50 6.43
N GLY A 138 1.38 -23.21 5.59
CA GLY A 138 -0.04 -23.24 5.92
C GLY A 138 -0.54 -21.99 6.65
N GLN A 139 0.23 -20.90 6.66
CA GLN A 139 -0.20 -19.60 7.15
C GLN A 139 -0.92 -18.82 6.06
N VAL A 140 -1.77 -17.87 6.44
CA VAL A 140 -2.49 -17.05 5.46
C VAL A 140 -1.52 -16.06 4.83
N ALA A 141 -1.36 -16.10 3.52
CA ALA A 141 -0.56 -15.12 2.78
C ALA A 141 -1.39 -13.91 2.34
N SER A 142 -2.66 -14.12 1.98
CA SER A 142 -3.59 -13.03 1.66
C SER A 142 -5.05 -13.43 1.88
N ARG A 143 -5.92 -12.43 2.07
CA ARG A 143 -7.35 -12.63 2.29
C ARG A 143 -8.22 -11.57 1.66
N VAL A 144 -9.38 -11.98 1.15
CA VAL A 144 -10.53 -11.11 0.82
C VAL A 144 -11.69 -11.54 1.70
N THR A 145 -12.16 -10.64 2.56
CA THR A 145 -13.16 -10.94 3.58
C THR A 145 -13.87 -9.66 4.01
N TYR A 146 -14.44 -9.68 5.21
CA TYR A 146 -15.01 -8.53 5.87
C TYR A 146 -14.25 -8.27 7.17
N ASN A 147 -14.15 -7.01 7.57
CA ASN A 147 -13.55 -6.62 8.84
C ASN A 147 -14.55 -6.78 10.00
N ALA A 148 -14.16 -6.35 11.20
CA ALA A 148 -15.01 -6.43 12.40
C ALA A 148 -16.30 -5.60 12.32
N ASP A 149 -16.36 -4.64 11.39
CA ASP A 149 -17.50 -3.74 11.16
C ASP A 149 -18.35 -4.19 9.96
N ASP A 150 -18.20 -5.44 9.51
CA ASP A 150 -18.86 -6.00 8.32
C ASP A 150 -18.58 -5.21 7.02
N ALA A 151 -17.43 -4.52 6.94
CA ALA A 151 -16.97 -3.84 5.74
C ALA A 151 -16.00 -4.69 4.94
N GLY A 152 -16.00 -4.54 3.62
CA GLY A 152 -15.08 -5.23 2.72
C GLY A 152 -13.62 -4.99 3.09
N PHE A 153 -12.85 -6.07 3.14
CA PHE A 153 -11.49 -6.11 3.61
C PHE A 153 -10.61 -6.95 2.68
N ILE A 154 -9.47 -6.41 2.26
CA ILE A 154 -8.43 -7.16 1.56
C ILE A 154 -7.12 -6.96 2.31
N ALA A 155 -6.38 -8.03 2.58
CA ALA A 155 -5.03 -7.93 3.12
C ALA A 155 -4.03 -8.90 2.50
N ILE A 156 -2.77 -8.48 2.53
CA ILE A 156 -1.59 -9.30 2.32
C ILE A 156 -0.84 -9.36 3.65
N GLN A 157 -0.54 -10.56 4.12
CA GLN A 157 0.12 -10.80 5.39
C GLN A 157 1.64 -10.60 5.26
N ASN A 158 2.27 -10.03 6.29
CA ASN A 158 3.72 -10.07 6.44
C ASN A 158 4.19 -11.51 6.72
N PRO A 159 5.49 -11.83 6.46
CA PRO A 159 6.05 -13.14 6.75
C PRO A 159 6.06 -13.53 8.25
N ASP A 160 5.86 -12.56 9.14
CA ASP A 160 5.76 -12.80 10.58
C ASP A 160 4.46 -13.51 10.99
N GLY A 161 3.43 -13.49 10.13
CA GLY A 161 2.12 -14.07 10.40
C GLY A 161 1.24 -13.25 11.36
N ASP A 162 1.77 -12.18 11.94
CA ASP A 162 1.10 -11.37 12.97
C ASP A 162 0.57 -10.04 12.41
N HIS A 163 1.24 -9.48 11.39
CA HIS A 163 0.87 -8.19 10.82
C HIS A 163 0.49 -8.31 9.33
N ASP A 164 -0.33 -7.36 8.86
CA ASP A 164 -0.63 -7.23 7.43
C ASP A 164 0.34 -6.23 6.80
N ALA A 165 1.03 -6.61 5.72
CA ALA A 165 1.90 -5.75 4.92
C ALA A 165 1.12 -4.66 4.17
N LEU A 166 -0.07 -5.03 3.69
CA LEU A 166 -0.97 -4.18 2.91
C LEU A 166 -2.40 -4.48 3.35
N THR A 167 -3.19 -3.44 3.58
CA THR A 167 -4.64 -3.55 3.77
C THR A 167 -5.41 -2.56 2.90
N LEU A 168 -6.58 -3.01 2.44
CA LEU A 168 -7.62 -2.21 1.78
C LEU A 168 -8.91 -2.42 2.55
N ASN A 169 -9.49 -1.34 3.06
CA ASN A 169 -10.74 -1.36 3.80
C ASN A 169 -11.78 -0.52 3.06
N THR A 170 -12.99 -1.03 2.93
CA THR A 170 -14.15 -0.19 2.60
C THR A 170 -14.73 0.40 3.89
N VAL A 171 -15.70 1.30 3.76
CA VAL A 171 -16.37 1.97 4.88
C VAL A 171 -16.97 0.94 5.85
N GLY A 172 -16.52 0.95 7.11
CA GLY A 172 -17.04 0.16 8.21
C GLY A 172 -17.15 1.01 9.48
N GLY A 173 -18.30 0.96 10.14
CA GLY A 173 -18.61 1.78 11.33
C GLY A 173 -19.42 3.06 11.05
N SER A 174 -20.14 3.54 12.06
CA SER A 174 -21.15 4.62 11.98
C SER A 174 -20.61 6.04 11.77
N ASP A 175 -19.30 6.22 11.71
CA ASP A 175 -18.66 7.52 11.91
C ASP A 175 -18.12 8.13 10.60
N GLY A 176 -18.81 7.89 9.49
CA GLY A 176 -18.71 8.71 8.27
C GLY A 176 -17.37 8.71 7.53
N GLY A 177 -16.43 7.82 7.85
CA GLY A 177 -15.13 7.77 7.17
C GLY A 177 -15.13 6.93 5.90
N GLY A 178 -14.54 7.44 4.82
CA GLY A 178 -14.25 6.70 3.59
C GLY A 178 -13.33 5.48 3.79
N GLY A 179 -13.17 4.70 2.71
CA GLY A 179 -12.26 3.55 2.72
C GLY A 179 -10.80 3.95 2.92
N SER A 180 -9.95 2.97 3.27
CA SER A 180 -8.52 3.18 3.46
C SER A 180 -7.65 2.19 2.67
N LEU A 181 -6.47 2.65 2.29
CA LEU A 181 -5.33 1.87 1.84
C LEU A 181 -4.19 2.10 2.84
N GLN A 182 -3.62 1.03 3.37
CA GLN A 182 -2.52 1.11 4.32
C GLN A 182 -1.41 0.14 3.96
N ILE A 183 -0.17 0.61 3.95
CA ILE A 183 1.05 -0.21 3.83
C ILE A 183 1.77 -0.14 5.18
N ASN A 184 2.16 -1.29 5.72
CA ASN A 184 2.87 -1.41 6.99
C ASN A 184 4.28 -1.96 6.79
N ASN A 185 5.13 -1.71 7.78
CA ASN A 185 6.40 -2.41 7.94
C ASN A 185 6.18 -3.78 8.59
N ASP A 186 7.27 -4.52 8.76
CA ASP A 186 7.35 -5.82 9.44
C ASP A 186 6.90 -5.77 10.90
N ASP A 187 7.08 -4.65 11.59
CA ASP A 187 6.61 -4.44 12.97
C ASP A 187 5.12 -4.01 13.07
N GLY A 188 4.38 -4.00 11.96
CA GLY A 188 2.98 -3.55 11.90
C GLY A 188 2.79 -2.02 11.95
N GLY A 189 3.88 -1.25 12.01
CA GLY A 189 3.87 0.21 11.93
C GLY A 189 3.53 0.70 10.53
N ARG A 190 2.73 1.78 10.43
CA ARG A 190 2.38 2.39 9.15
C ARG A 190 3.61 2.91 8.42
N VAL A 191 3.62 2.77 7.09
CA VAL A 191 4.59 3.37 6.17
C VAL A 191 3.87 4.31 5.22
N VAL A 192 2.74 3.88 4.65
CA VAL A 192 1.85 4.70 3.81
C VAL A 192 0.42 4.53 4.28
N TYR A 193 -0.33 5.63 4.31
CA TYR A 193 -1.74 5.62 4.66
C TYR A 193 -2.51 6.57 3.76
N ILE A 194 -3.53 6.06 3.08
CA ILE A 194 -4.48 6.83 2.27
C ILE A 194 -5.87 6.57 2.81
N SER A 195 -6.61 7.63 3.15
CA SER A 195 -7.93 7.54 3.77
C SER A 195 -8.64 8.88 3.65
N GLU A 196 -9.86 8.94 4.15
CA GLU A 196 -10.47 10.18 4.60
C GLU A 196 -10.09 10.46 6.07
N ASN A 197 -9.95 11.74 6.40
CA ASN A 197 -9.88 12.23 7.76
C ASN A 197 -11.29 12.28 8.38
N THR A 198 -11.42 12.48 9.69
CA THR A 198 -12.69 12.48 10.44
C THR A 198 -13.67 13.61 10.06
N LEU A 199 -13.39 14.35 8.99
CA LEU A 199 -14.08 15.58 8.55
C LEU A 199 -14.13 15.64 7.01
N ASP A 200 -14.37 14.49 6.37
CA ASP A 200 -14.59 14.30 4.92
C ASP A 200 -13.42 14.69 3.98
N GLY A 201 -12.26 15.06 4.54
CA GLY A 201 -11.06 15.42 3.78
C GLY A 201 -10.17 14.24 3.46
N GLY A 202 -9.92 13.96 2.18
CA GLY A 202 -8.95 12.95 1.76
C GLY A 202 -7.52 13.28 2.19
N VAL A 203 -6.73 12.25 2.49
CA VAL A 203 -5.33 12.41 2.90
C VAL A 203 -4.44 11.26 2.43
N VAL A 204 -3.20 11.59 2.08
CA VAL A 204 -2.08 10.66 1.87
C VAL A 204 -1.01 11.01 2.89
N ARG A 205 -0.55 10.03 3.66
CA ARG A 205 0.50 10.20 4.67
C ARG A 205 1.60 9.16 4.49
N THR A 206 2.82 9.56 4.81
CA THR A 206 3.96 8.65 4.95
C THR A 206 4.55 8.75 6.34
N TYR A 207 5.14 7.66 6.81
CA TYR A 207 5.66 7.53 8.15
C TYR A 207 7.06 6.93 8.13
N ASN A 208 7.90 7.31 9.09
CA ASN A 208 9.17 6.64 9.33
C ASN A 208 8.96 5.33 10.14
N ARG A 209 10.01 4.54 10.29
CA ARG A 209 9.97 3.25 11.02
C ARG A 209 9.54 3.37 12.50
N PHE A 210 9.57 4.57 13.07
CA PHE A 210 9.18 4.83 14.45
C PHE A 210 7.73 5.34 14.58
N GLY A 211 6.97 5.34 13.48
CA GLY A 211 5.59 5.80 13.44
C GLY A 211 5.42 7.32 13.41
N THR A 212 6.49 8.09 13.21
CA THR A 212 6.39 9.55 13.03
C THR A 212 5.96 9.89 11.60
N GLN A 213 4.96 10.74 11.44
CA GLN A 213 4.55 11.25 10.13
C GLN A 213 5.70 12.06 9.52
N MET A 214 6.09 11.73 8.30
CA MET A 214 7.19 12.38 7.59
C MET A 214 6.70 13.32 6.50
N ALA A 215 5.64 12.94 5.78
CA ALA A 215 5.03 13.80 4.78
C ALA A 215 3.53 13.53 4.66
N ALA A 216 2.78 14.56 4.31
CA ALA A 216 1.34 14.45 4.10
C ALA A 216 0.83 15.42 3.03
N ILE A 217 -0.21 15.00 2.31
CA ILE A 217 -1.03 15.82 1.42
C ILE A 217 -2.47 15.53 1.75
N GLY A 218 -3.30 16.53 2.00
CA GLY A 218 -4.72 16.33 2.27
C GLY A 218 -5.42 17.58 2.75
N SER A 219 -6.49 17.39 3.51
CA SER A 219 -7.25 18.50 4.12
C SER A 219 -7.18 18.49 5.64
N ASP A 220 -7.10 19.68 6.22
CA ASP A 220 -7.16 19.90 7.67
C ASP A 220 -8.61 19.83 8.20
N ALA A 221 -8.80 20.12 9.48
CA ALA A 221 -10.11 20.11 10.12
C ALA A 221 -11.08 21.20 9.63
N ASN A 222 -10.59 22.18 8.88
CA ASN A 222 -11.40 23.24 8.29
C ASN A 222 -11.63 23.03 6.78
N HIS A 223 -11.30 21.83 6.27
CA HIS A 223 -11.32 21.48 4.83
C HIS A 223 -10.31 22.24 3.99
N ASN A 224 -9.30 22.86 4.60
CA ASN A 224 -8.23 23.52 3.88
C ASN A 224 -7.19 22.51 3.41
N GLY A 225 -6.80 22.63 2.14
CA GLY A 225 -5.72 21.82 1.58
C GLY A 225 -4.37 22.15 2.21
N TYR A 226 -3.56 21.12 2.45
CA TYR A 226 -2.17 21.25 2.87
C TYR A 226 -1.25 20.22 2.19
N LEU A 227 0.02 20.59 2.11
CA LEU A 227 1.16 19.72 1.82
C LEU A 227 2.18 19.99 2.92
N SER A 228 2.69 18.95 3.59
CA SER A 228 3.75 19.14 4.58
C SER A 228 4.80 18.04 4.55
N ILE A 229 6.01 18.41 4.93
CA ILE A 229 7.17 17.56 5.16
C ILE A 229 7.73 17.89 6.54
N ALA A 230 7.81 16.88 7.39
CA ALA A 230 8.35 16.97 8.74
C ALA A 230 9.70 16.27 8.85
N ASN A 231 10.48 16.61 9.87
CA ASN A 231 11.66 15.86 10.25
C ASN A 231 11.31 14.68 11.19
N SER A 232 12.31 13.88 11.57
CA SER A 232 12.13 12.74 12.49
C SER A 232 11.61 13.12 13.89
N GLY A 233 11.69 14.39 14.28
CA GLY A 233 11.14 14.91 15.53
C GLY A 233 9.70 15.39 15.42
N ASN A 234 9.00 15.10 14.33
CA ASN A 234 7.64 15.56 14.03
C ASN A 234 7.52 17.09 13.93
N ILE A 235 8.59 17.77 13.50
CA ILE A 235 8.58 19.22 13.27
C ILE A 235 8.45 19.46 11.78
N GLU A 236 7.39 20.15 11.36
CA GLU A 236 7.18 20.54 9.96
C GLU A 236 8.27 21.51 9.50
N ARG A 237 9.03 21.09 8.48
CA ARG A 237 10.15 21.83 7.89
C ARG A 237 9.77 22.55 6.62
N VAL A 238 8.91 21.94 5.80
CA VAL A 238 8.39 22.56 4.58
C VAL A 238 6.90 22.32 4.55
N ALA A 239 6.10 23.37 4.41
CA ALA A 239 4.66 23.24 4.33
C ALA A 239 4.05 24.27 3.39
N ALA A 240 2.98 23.87 2.72
CA ALA A 240 2.06 24.77 2.03
C ALA A 240 0.66 24.56 2.61
N TYR A 241 0.02 25.63 3.08
CA TYR A 241 -1.33 25.56 3.64
C TYR A 241 -2.11 26.85 3.38
N ILE A 242 -3.43 26.74 3.50
CA ILE A 242 -4.34 27.89 3.52
C ILE A 242 -4.46 28.35 4.98
N ASP A 243 -4.12 29.60 5.26
CA ASP A 243 -4.18 30.17 6.60
C ASP A 243 -5.65 30.43 7.05
N PRO A 244 -5.89 30.77 8.33
CA PRO A 244 -7.23 31.07 8.83
C PRO A 244 -7.95 32.25 8.17
N PHE A 245 -7.23 33.06 7.38
CA PHE A 245 -7.77 34.19 6.63
C PHE A 245 -8.01 33.85 5.14
N GLY A 246 -7.75 32.60 4.73
CA GLY A 246 -7.93 32.13 3.36
C GLY A 246 -6.75 32.36 2.42
N PHE A 247 -5.59 32.82 2.91
CA PHE A 247 -4.40 33.00 2.08
C PHE A 247 -3.58 31.72 2.01
N GLY A 248 -3.24 31.30 0.78
CA GLY A 248 -2.24 30.27 0.56
C GLY A 248 -0.85 30.78 0.93
N ARG A 249 -0.09 29.97 1.67
CA ARG A 249 1.25 30.31 2.15
C ARG A 249 2.21 29.14 1.97
N ILE A 250 3.50 29.43 1.82
CA ILE A 250 4.59 28.45 1.86
C ILE A 250 5.48 28.81 3.05
N TYR A 251 5.73 27.81 3.89
CA TYR A 251 6.59 27.90 5.06
C TYR A 251 7.82 27.03 4.85
N ILE A 252 8.99 27.60 5.13
CA ILE A 252 10.26 26.89 5.19
C ILE A 252 10.86 27.19 6.56
N ASN A 253 10.83 26.19 7.44
CA ASN A 253 11.18 26.33 8.85
C ASN A 253 12.55 25.71 9.15
N GLY A 254 13.55 26.57 9.32
CA GLY A 254 14.89 26.19 9.78
C GLY A 254 14.98 26.03 11.31
N SER A 255 16.12 25.54 11.80
CA SER A 255 16.52 25.65 13.22
C SER A 255 17.38 26.87 13.49
N SER A 256 17.79 27.58 12.45
CA SER A 256 18.62 28.78 12.51
C SER A 256 18.04 29.86 11.59
N ILE A 257 18.73 31.00 11.57
CA ILE A 257 18.45 32.12 10.70
C ILE A 257 18.68 31.70 9.25
N ALA A 258 17.79 32.13 8.35
CA ALA A 258 17.85 31.78 6.95
C ALA A 258 17.66 32.98 6.02
N ASP A 259 18.21 32.82 4.83
CA ASP A 259 18.09 33.73 3.70
C ASP A 259 17.47 33.03 2.48
N VAL A 260 17.13 33.84 1.48
CA VAL A 260 16.85 33.39 0.11
C VAL A 260 18.10 33.68 -0.70
N ALA A 261 18.63 32.67 -1.38
CA ALA A 261 19.88 32.78 -2.13
C ALA A 261 19.72 32.25 -3.56
N GLU A 262 20.62 32.65 -4.46
CA GLU A 262 20.65 32.16 -5.84
C GLU A 262 22.08 31.74 -6.23
N VAL A 263 22.21 30.61 -6.91
CA VAL A 263 23.49 30.14 -7.44
C VAL A 263 23.84 30.94 -8.69
N LEU A 264 24.89 31.76 -8.60
CA LEU A 264 25.41 32.57 -9.70
C LEU A 264 26.84 32.15 -10.07
N PRO A 265 27.24 32.25 -11.34
CA PRO A 265 28.60 31.92 -11.76
C PRO A 265 29.67 32.78 -11.07
N LEU A 266 30.78 32.15 -10.66
CA LEU A 266 31.97 32.84 -10.17
C LEU A 266 33.05 32.86 -11.25
N THR A 267 33.72 34.00 -11.48
CA THR A 267 34.87 34.09 -12.40
C THR A 267 36.04 33.24 -11.88
N SER A 268 36.23 33.19 -10.56
CA SER A 268 37.18 32.30 -9.88
C SER A 268 36.62 31.92 -8.51
N ARG A 269 36.90 30.69 -8.07
CA ARG A 269 36.60 30.23 -6.70
C ARG A 269 37.73 30.53 -5.70
N GLU A 270 38.89 31.00 -6.16
CA GLU A 270 40.02 31.27 -5.29
C GLU A 270 39.66 32.37 -4.27
N GLY A 271 39.75 32.04 -2.97
CA GLY A 271 39.41 32.95 -1.88
C GLY A 271 37.91 33.25 -1.73
N VAL A 272 37.03 32.52 -2.43
CA VAL A 272 35.57 32.65 -2.28
C VAL A 272 35.06 31.56 -1.36
N GLU A 273 34.70 31.95 -0.14
CA GLU A 273 34.11 31.08 0.88
C GLU A 273 32.81 31.70 1.41
N PRO A 274 31.94 30.95 2.09
CA PRO A 274 30.76 31.53 2.71
C PRO A 274 31.09 32.73 3.61
N GLY A 275 30.29 33.79 3.48
CA GLY A 275 30.38 35.01 4.26
C GLY A 275 31.21 36.11 3.61
N VAL A 276 31.91 35.82 2.51
CA VAL A 276 32.65 36.86 1.78
C VAL A 276 31.71 37.71 0.93
N VAL A 277 32.06 38.99 0.81
CA VAL A 277 31.39 39.96 -0.06
C VAL A 277 31.93 39.84 -1.48
N VAL A 278 31.02 39.70 -2.45
CA VAL A 278 31.33 39.61 -3.88
C VAL A 278 30.76 40.78 -4.66
N VAL A 279 31.35 41.04 -5.81
CA VAL A 279 30.97 42.09 -6.75
C VAL A 279 30.74 41.49 -8.14
N MET A 280 29.92 42.15 -8.96
CA MET A 280 29.77 41.84 -10.38
C MET A 280 31.10 42.00 -11.10
N ASP A 281 31.39 41.06 -12.00
CA ASP A 281 32.58 41.12 -12.84
C ASP A 281 32.27 41.81 -14.19
N PRO A 282 32.79 43.02 -14.45
CA PRO A 282 32.56 43.71 -15.73
C PRO A 282 33.30 43.03 -16.90
N GLU A 283 34.35 42.24 -16.63
CA GLU A 283 35.11 41.52 -17.66
C GLU A 283 34.45 40.19 -18.05
N SER A 284 33.57 39.67 -17.20
CA SER A 284 32.81 38.43 -17.40
C SER A 284 31.32 38.64 -17.04
N PRO A 285 30.53 39.32 -17.90
CA PRO A 285 29.15 39.69 -17.59
C PRO A 285 28.29 38.50 -17.14
N GLY A 286 27.57 38.69 -16.04
CA GLY A 286 26.76 37.64 -15.40
C GLY A 286 27.53 36.77 -14.39
N SER A 287 28.85 36.96 -14.27
CA SER A 287 29.68 36.33 -13.24
C SER A 287 29.97 37.29 -12.09
N LEU A 288 30.30 36.72 -10.93
CA LEU A 288 30.74 37.44 -9.75
C LEU A 288 32.22 37.16 -9.45
N ARG A 289 32.86 38.08 -8.74
CA ARG A 289 34.24 37.93 -8.24
C ARG A 289 34.35 38.49 -6.82
N LEU A 290 35.41 38.11 -6.11
CA LEU A 290 35.71 38.63 -4.78
C LEU A 290 35.80 40.16 -4.79
N SER A 291 35.16 40.82 -3.83
CA SER A 291 35.33 42.27 -3.61
C SER A 291 36.77 42.57 -3.20
N GLN A 292 37.29 43.73 -3.60
CA GLN A 292 38.70 44.11 -3.35
C GLN A 292 38.89 45.60 -3.07
N ARG A 293 37.82 46.40 -3.11
CA ARG A 293 37.88 47.86 -3.04
C ARG A 293 36.78 48.38 -2.13
N PRO A 294 37.06 49.43 -1.34
CA PRO A 294 36.06 50.01 -0.46
C PRO A 294 35.01 50.80 -1.26
N TYR A 295 33.74 50.70 -0.86
CA TYR A 295 32.60 51.32 -1.55
C TYR A 295 32.53 51.01 -3.06
N ASP A 296 32.74 49.75 -3.43
CA ASP A 296 32.54 49.27 -4.79
C ASP A 296 31.04 49.28 -5.16
N ARG A 297 30.69 49.99 -6.24
CA ARG A 297 29.31 50.06 -6.78
C ARG A 297 28.88 48.78 -7.48
N LEU A 298 29.82 47.88 -7.74
CA LEU A 298 29.54 46.57 -8.33
C LEU A 298 29.14 45.54 -7.27
N VAL A 299 29.02 45.91 -5.99
CA VAL A 299 28.63 44.98 -4.92
C VAL A 299 27.36 44.23 -5.30
N ALA A 300 27.45 42.89 -5.26
CA ALA A 300 26.36 42.00 -5.60
C ALA A 300 25.71 41.41 -4.35
N GLY A 301 26.48 41.21 -3.29
CA GLY A 301 25.99 40.67 -2.02
C GLY A 301 27.04 39.82 -1.32
N VAL A 302 26.55 38.88 -0.50
CA VAL A 302 27.36 38.01 0.33
C VAL A 302 27.14 36.57 -0.09
N ILE A 303 28.19 35.77 -0.11
CA ILE A 303 28.07 34.32 -0.34
C ILE A 303 27.42 33.67 0.89
N ALA A 304 26.30 32.98 0.68
CA ALA A 304 25.48 32.40 1.75
C ALA A 304 26.15 31.17 2.39
N GLY A 305 25.67 30.79 3.58
CA GLY A 305 26.09 29.56 4.27
C GLY A 305 27.25 29.71 5.26
N ALA A 306 27.54 30.92 5.72
CA ALA A 306 28.59 31.18 6.72
C ALA A 306 28.08 30.98 8.14
N GLY A 307 28.98 30.58 9.04
CA GLY A 307 28.66 30.39 10.47
C GLY A 307 27.53 29.38 10.67
N ASP A 308 26.48 29.80 11.36
CA ASP A 308 25.25 29.02 11.62
C ASP A 308 24.10 29.38 10.65
N SER A 309 24.34 30.30 9.71
CA SER A 309 23.38 30.71 8.68
C SER A 309 23.36 29.71 7.52
N ALA A 310 22.16 29.36 7.07
CA ALA A 310 21.96 28.56 5.87
C ALA A 310 20.74 29.05 5.08
N PRO A 311 20.80 29.09 3.74
CA PRO A 311 19.66 29.51 2.94
C PRO A 311 18.49 28.55 3.09
N ALA A 312 17.32 29.11 3.38
CA ALA A 312 16.05 28.37 3.40
C ALA A 312 15.59 28.03 1.99
N LEU A 313 15.87 28.92 1.03
CA LEU A 313 15.53 28.75 -0.38
C LEU A 313 16.75 29.07 -1.23
N VAL A 314 17.18 28.11 -2.03
CA VAL A 314 18.24 28.29 -3.03
C VAL A 314 17.62 28.21 -4.42
N LEU A 315 17.76 29.30 -5.17
CA LEU A 315 17.34 29.43 -6.56
C LEU A 315 18.52 29.17 -7.50
N GLY A 316 18.20 28.85 -8.75
CA GLY A 316 19.21 28.52 -9.74
C GLY A 316 19.78 27.12 -9.54
N GLN A 317 19.79 26.34 -10.62
CA GLN A 317 20.57 25.10 -10.70
C GLN A 317 21.55 25.28 -11.85
N ARG A 318 22.81 24.91 -11.65
CA ARG A 318 23.67 24.59 -12.78
C ARG A 318 23.35 23.17 -13.24
N SER A 319 23.14 23.00 -14.53
CA SER A 319 22.90 21.72 -15.20
C SER A 319 24.07 20.73 -15.10
N ASP A 320 25.21 21.17 -14.56
CA ASP A 320 26.48 20.44 -14.46
C ASP A 320 26.73 19.79 -13.09
N GLY A 321 25.84 19.99 -12.10
CA GLY A 321 25.99 19.41 -10.75
C GLY A 321 27.12 20.01 -9.91
N SER A 322 27.69 21.15 -10.32
CA SER A 322 28.73 21.85 -9.57
C SER A 322 28.19 22.58 -8.33
N THR A 323 29.05 22.71 -7.32
CA THR A 323 28.77 23.30 -5.99
C THR A 323 29.10 24.80 -5.94
N ASP A 324 28.72 25.60 -6.93
CA ASP A 324 28.98 27.06 -6.85
C ASP A 324 28.23 27.61 -5.63
N LEU A 325 28.90 28.47 -4.87
CA LEU A 325 28.37 28.94 -3.61
C LEU A 325 27.24 29.95 -3.87
N PRO A 326 26.06 29.79 -3.24
CA PRO A 326 24.91 30.64 -3.51
C PRO A 326 25.12 32.07 -2.98
N LEU A 327 24.60 33.07 -3.70
CA LEU A 327 24.59 34.47 -3.31
C LEU A 327 23.30 34.79 -2.55
N SER A 328 23.41 35.34 -1.35
CA SER A 328 22.25 35.80 -0.57
C SER A 328 21.55 36.99 -1.23
N LEU A 329 20.24 36.86 -1.48
CA LEU A 329 19.39 37.88 -2.09
C LEU A 329 18.60 38.68 -1.05
N ALA A 330 18.09 38.00 -0.03
CA ALA A 330 17.28 38.62 1.02
C ALA A 330 17.30 37.79 2.30
N GLY A 331 17.17 38.46 3.45
CA GLY A 331 17.16 37.81 4.77
C GLY A 331 18.35 38.22 5.61
N VAL A 332 18.69 37.40 6.59
CA VAL A 332 19.80 37.66 7.51
C VAL A 332 20.90 36.65 7.25
N VAL A 333 22.13 37.18 7.10
CA VAL A 333 23.32 36.43 6.70
C VAL A 333 24.45 36.74 7.68
N GLU A 334 25.47 35.88 7.70
CA GLU A 334 26.74 36.17 8.35
C GLU A 334 27.75 36.63 7.31
N VAL A 335 28.36 37.80 7.54
CA VAL A 335 29.31 38.43 6.62
C VAL A 335 30.64 38.67 7.31
N TRP A 336 31.75 38.42 6.61
CA TRP A 336 33.08 38.78 7.08
C TRP A 336 33.18 40.30 7.14
N ALA A 337 33.40 40.85 8.33
CA ALA A 337 33.51 42.28 8.55
C ALA A 337 34.90 42.68 9.02
N ASP A 338 35.29 43.91 8.70
CA ASP A 338 36.57 44.52 9.03
C ASP A 338 36.38 45.86 9.75
N ALA A 339 36.53 45.84 11.08
CA ALA A 339 36.42 47.03 11.93
C ALA A 339 37.68 47.90 11.90
N GLU A 340 38.81 47.40 11.37
CA GLU A 340 40.04 48.20 11.22
C GLU A 340 39.92 49.20 10.05
N ALA A 341 39.03 48.95 9.10
CA ALA A 341 38.90 49.78 7.90
C ALA A 341 38.21 51.13 8.19
N ASN A 342 37.11 51.12 8.96
CA ASN A 342 36.27 52.30 9.21
C ASN A 342 35.80 52.42 10.68
N GLY A 343 36.48 51.73 11.60
CA GLY A 343 36.17 51.70 13.03
C GLY A 343 35.11 50.67 13.41
N ALA A 344 34.82 50.61 14.72
CA ALA A 344 33.87 49.67 15.31
C ALA A 344 32.51 49.66 14.59
N ILE A 345 31.94 48.48 14.42
CA ILE A 345 30.61 48.24 13.85
C ILE A 345 29.64 48.04 15.00
N THR A 346 28.46 48.65 14.90
CA THR A 346 27.37 48.52 15.87
C THR A 346 26.06 48.15 15.17
N PRO A 347 25.11 47.48 15.85
CA PRO A 347 23.81 47.16 15.28
C PRO A 347 23.13 48.41 14.72
N GLY A 348 22.71 48.33 13.47
CA GLY A 348 22.12 49.44 12.75
C GLY A 348 23.09 50.22 11.84
N ASP A 349 24.39 49.95 11.89
CA ASP A 349 25.34 50.54 10.94
C ASP A 349 25.10 49.99 9.53
N LEU A 350 25.14 50.87 8.54
CA LEU A 350 25.16 50.45 7.13
C LEU A 350 26.53 49.85 6.82
N LEU A 351 26.54 48.73 6.08
CA LEU A 351 27.75 48.03 5.68
C LEU A 351 27.98 48.16 4.17
N THR A 352 29.24 48.40 3.80
CA THR A 352 29.73 48.46 2.43
C THR A 352 30.95 47.55 2.25
N THR A 353 31.40 47.32 1.02
CA THR A 353 32.65 46.60 0.73
C THR A 353 33.86 47.25 1.40
N SER A 354 34.82 46.45 1.86
CA SER A 354 36.10 46.87 2.46
C SER A 354 37.23 46.90 1.44
N GLY A 355 38.34 47.56 1.79
CA GLY A 355 39.62 47.38 1.08
C GLY A 355 40.26 46.01 1.35
N ARG A 356 39.87 45.31 2.41
CA ARG A 356 40.25 43.92 2.64
C ARG A 356 39.38 43.02 1.74
N PRO A 357 39.99 42.13 0.93
CA PRO A 357 39.23 41.31 -0.01
C PRO A 357 38.14 40.48 0.69
N GLY A 358 36.95 40.48 0.10
CA GLY A 358 35.82 39.70 0.61
C GLY A 358 35.20 40.21 1.92
N HIS A 359 35.65 41.33 2.48
CA HIS A 359 35.11 41.83 3.75
C HIS A 359 34.16 43.01 3.54
N ALA A 360 33.19 43.13 4.44
CA ALA A 360 32.39 44.32 4.65
C ALA A 360 33.07 45.25 5.67
N MET A 361 32.71 46.52 5.66
CA MET A 361 33.10 47.52 6.67
C MET A 361 31.95 48.49 6.91
N ARG A 362 31.99 49.22 8.03
CA ARG A 362 31.05 50.30 8.30
C ARG A 362 31.10 51.36 7.19
N ALA A 363 29.95 51.74 6.65
CA ALA A 363 29.84 52.83 5.70
C ALA A 363 29.75 54.17 6.45
N THR A 364 30.81 54.96 6.39
CA THR A 364 30.95 56.24 7.11
C THR A 364 30.88 57.47 6.19
N ASP A 365 30.74 57.26 4.88
CA ASP A 365 30.77 58.32 3.86
C ASP A 365 29.42 58.37 3.12
N PRO A 366 28.53 59.31 3.48
CA PRO A 366 27.20 59.43 2.89
C PRO A 366 27.19 59.74 1.38
N GLU A 367 28.26 60.32 0.82
CA GLU A 367 28.33 60.61 -0.61
C GLU A 367 28.62 59.35 -1.43
N ARG A 368 29.26 58.34 -0.81
CA ARG A 368 29.63 57.08 -1.44
C ARG A 368 28.68 55.93 -1.14
N THR A 369 27.75 56.07 -0.20
CA THR A 369 26.79 55.01 0.18
C THR A 369 25.82 54.63 -0.94
N LEU A 370 25.49 55.57 -1.84
CA LEU A 370 24.52 55.29 -2.90
C LEU A 370 25.05 54.22 -3.86
N GLY A 371 24.36 53.07 -3.90
CA GLY A 371 24.70 51.90 -4.72
C GLY A 371 25.90 51.08 -4.22
N THR A 372 26.31 51.25 -2.96
CA THR A 372 27.47 50.50 -2.39
C THR A 372 27.14 49.79 -1.09
N VAL A 373 25.94 49.99 -0.54
CA VAL A 373 25.48 49.35 0.70
C VAL A 373 25.00 47.94 0.38
N LEU A 374 25.52 46.94 1.10
CA LEU A 374 25.06 45.55 0.98
C LEU A 374 24.07 45.13 2.09
N GLY A 375 24.01 45.89 3.18
CA GLY A 375 23.14 45.55 4.30
C GLY A 375 23.34 46.42 5.52
N LYS A 376 22.69 46.02 6.62
CA LYS A 376 22.73 46.68 7.91
C LYS A 376 23.18 45.70 8.99
N ALA A 377 24.17 46.09 9.79
CA ALA A 377 24.71 45.26 10.86
C ALA A 377 23.63 44.91 11.89
N MET A 378 23.63 43.68 12.38
CA MET A 378 22.79 43.20 13.47
C MET A 378 23.59 42.86 14.73
N GLU A 379 24.91 42.80 14.61
CA GLU A 379 25.85 42.50 15.70
C GLU A 379 26.97 43.55 15.73
N SER A 380 27.62 43.69 16.90
CA SER A 380 28.76 44.60 17.06
C SER A 380 30.08 43.92 16.72
N LEU A 381 31.05 44.69 16.22
CA LEU A 381 32.45 44.31 16.11
C LEU A 381 33.33 45.49 16.51
N GLU A 382 33.96 45.41 17.69
CA GLU A 382 34.74 46.53 18.26
C GLU A 382 36.08 46.76 17.55
N SER A 383 36.76 45.70 17.14
CA SER A 383 38.07 45.75 16.47
C SER A 383 38.35 44.45 15.69
N GLY A 384 39.33 44.47 14.80
CA GLY A 384 39.74 43.30 14.04
C GLY A 384 38.74 42.86 12.97
N GLN A 385 38.73 41.55 12.69
CA GLN A 385 37.87 40.93 11.69
C GLN A 385 37.12 39.74 12.28
N ALA A 386 35.84 39.62 11.93
CA ALA A 386 34.99 38.51 12.35
C ALA A 386 33.80 38.34 11.40
N LEU A 387 33.18 37.16 11.44
CA LEU A 387 31.82 37.01 10.93
C LEU A 387 30.86 37.75 11.88
N ILE A 388 29.98 38.56 11.31
CA ILE A 388 28.88 39.21 12.04
C ILE A 388 27.58 39.04 11.28
N ARG A 389 26.46 39.03 12.00
CA ARG A 389 25.14 39.03 11.36
C ARG A 389 24.80 40.38 10.74
N MET A 390 24.20 40.31 9.56
CA MET A 390 23.76 41.45 8.79
C MET A 390 22.39 41.15 8.15
N LEU A 391 21.49 42.13 8.18
CA LEU A 391 20.29 42.10 7.35
C LEU A 391 20.66 42.55 5.94
N VAL A 392 20.41 41.73 4.93
CA VAL A 392 20.66 42.06 3.52
C VAL A 392 19.73 43.19 3.09
N THR A 393 20.31 44.27 2.56
CA THR A 393 19.57 45.41 1.98
C THR A 393 20.24 45.82 0.68
N LEU A 394 20.17 44.97 -0.34
CA LEU A 394 20.63 45.31 -1.69
C LEU A 394 19.69 46.39 -2.27
N GLN A 395 20.24 47.57 -2.55
CA GLN A 395 19.52 48.74 -3.11
C GLN A 395 20.28 49.36 -4.28
#